data_AF-A0A7W0KML3-F1
#
_entry.id   AF-A0A7W0KML3-F1
#
_cell.length_a   1.000
_cell.length_b   1.000
_cell.length_c   1.000
_cell.angle_alpha   90.00
_cell.angle_beta   90.00
_cell.angle_gamma   90.00
#
_symmetry.space_group_name_H-M   'P 1'
#
loop_
_entity.id
_entity.type
_entity.pdbx_description
1 polymer ?
#
loop_
_entity_poly.entity_id
_entity_poly.type
_entity_poly.pdbx_seq_one_letter_code
_entity_poly.pdbx_strand_id
1 'polypeptide(L)'
;RTLTVTAVLWATGFHPDYRWLHLDALGPDGMLRHRGGVVENCPGLYAAGLPYQRSATSHLLGGVGADARYVVDHLLARARRRHRALTG
;
A
#
# COMPACT_ATOMS: atom_id res chain seq x y z
N ARG A 1 -5.54 -10.12 -41.39
CA ARG A 1 -6.70 -10.98 -41.05
C ARG A 1 -7.48 -10.26 -39.95
N THR A 2 -8.79 -10.08 -40.09
CA THR A 2 -9.65 -9.35 -39.12
C THR A 2 -10.79 -10.27 -38.65
N LEU A 3 -11.29 -10.01 -37.43
CA LEU A 3 -12.40 -10.73 -36.81
C LEU A 3 -13.53 -9.74 -36.49
N THR A 4 -14.77 -10.16 -36.67
CA THR A 4 -15.96 -9.39 -36.25
C THR A 4 -16.39 -9.86 -34.87
N VAL A 5 -16.55 -8.93 -33.92
CA VAL A 5 -16.93 -9.20 -32.53
C VAL A 5 -18.17 -8.37 -32.13
N THR A 6 -19.09 -9.00 -31.38
CA THR A 6 -20.35 -8.37 -30.94
C THR A 6 -20.23 -7.63 -29.62
N ALA A 7 -19.29 -8.04 -28.75
CA ALA A 7 -19.05 -7.44 -27.45
C ALA A 7 -17.60 -7.66 -27.00
N VAL A 8 -17.10 -6.76 -26.15
CA VAL A 8 -15.78 -6.85 -25.50
C VAL A 8 -15.99 -6.67 -24.00
N LEU A 9 -15.48 -7.62 -23.19
CA LEU A 9 -15.45 -7.51 -21.73
C LEU A 9 -14.02 -7.23 -21.28
N TRP A 10 -13.84 -6.10 -20.60
CA TRP A 10 -12.56 -5.73 -20.01
C TRP A 10 -12.42 -6.36 -18.61
N ALA A 11 -11.73 -7.50 -18.55
CA ALA A 11 -11.36 -8.17 -17.30
C ALA A 11 -9.86 -7.93 -16.98
N THR A 12 -9.35 -6.74 -17.28
CA THR A 12 -7.92 -6.38 -17.20
C THR A 12 -7.48 -5.83 -15.83
N GLY A 13 -8.31 -5.99 -14.80
CA GLY A 13 -8.01 -5.60 -13.42
C GLY A 13 -8.46 -4.18 -13.07
N PHE A 14 -7.84 -3.61 -12.04
CA PHE A 14 -8.12 -2.30 -11.48
C PHE A 14 -6.83 -1.61 -11.03
N HIS A 15 -6.91 -0.32 -10.75
CA HIS A 15 -5.81 0.47 -10.19
C HIS A 15 -6.25 1.11 -8.88
N PRO A 16 -5.33 1.33 -7.91
CA PRO A 16 -5.64 2.10 -6.73
C PRO A 16 -6.05 3.53 -7.11
N ASP A 17 -7.05 4.08 -6.43
CA ASP A 17 -7.40 5.49 -6.54
C ASP A 17 -6.88 6.24 -5.31
N TYR A 18 -5.80 7.00 -5.51
CA TYR A 18 -5.17 7.81 -4.46
C TYR A 18 -5.56 9.29 -4.52
N ARG A 19 -6.60 9.68 -5.27
CA ARG A 19 -7.02 11.10 -5.36
C ARG A 19 -7.44 11.70 -4.01
N TRP A 20 -7.81 10.85 -3.05
CA TRP A 20 -8.12 11.26 -1.68
C TRP A 20 -6.87 11.55 -0.82
N LEU A 21 -5.69 11.09 -1.26
CA LEU A 21 -4.44 11.18 -0.50
C LEU A 21 -3.70 12.47 -0.85
N HIS A 22 -4.03 13.56 -0.16
CA HIS A 22 -3.38 14.87 -0.33
C HIS A 22 -2.04 14.96 0.42
N LEU A 23 -1.14 14.01 0.15
CA LEU A 23 0.20 13.92 0.74
C LEU A 23 1.24 13.68 -0.36
N ASP A 24 2.48 14.13 -0.13
CA ASP A 24 3.62 13.79 -0.98
C ASP A 24 4.08 12.35 -0.69
N ALA A 25 3.26 11.38 -1.09
CA ALA A 25 3.43 9.96 -0.83
C ALA A 25 3.49 9.12 -2.12
N LEU A 26 3.12 9.70 -3.26
CA LEU A 26 3.05 9.00 -4.55
C LEU A 26 4.34 9.15 -5.35
N GLY A 27 4.65 8.15 -6.16
CA GLY A 27 5.73 8.20 -7.14
C GLY A 27 5.29 8.83 -8.46
N PRO A 28 6.23 9.02 -9.40
CA PRO A 28 5.92 9.50 -10.75
C PRO A 28 4.94 8.60 -11.53
N ASP A 29 4.82 7.34 -11.12
CA ASP A 29 3.89 6.34 -11.65
C ASP A 29 2.50 6.40 -11.00
N GLY A 30 2.28 7.33 -10.06
CA GLY A 30 1.04 7.46 -9.31
C GLY A 30 0.84 6.40 -8.23
N MET A 31 1.83 5.53 -7.99
CA MET A 31 1.77 4.49 -6.98
C MET A 31 2.33 4.99 -5.65
N LEU A 32 1.82 4.42 -4.55
CA LEU A 32 2.33 4.76 -3.22
C LEU A 32 3.79 4.33 -3.09
N ARG A 33 4.69 5.26 -2.76
CA ARG A 33 6.11 4.96 -2.50
C ARG A 33 6.26 4.37 -1.11
N HIS A 34 6.50 3.08 -1.02
CA HIS A 34 6.63 2.39 0.26
C HIS A 34 7.68 1.29 0.25
N ARG A 35 8.16 0.92 1.44
CA ARG A 35 8.92 -0.31 1.68
C ARG A 35 8.07 -1.23 2.58
N GLY A 36 7.53 -2.30 2.01
CA GLY A 36 6.68 -3.24 2.73
C GLY A 36 5.42 -2.64 3.37
N GLY A 37 4.93 -1.50 2.86
CA GLY A 37 3.80 -0.75 3.43
C GLY A 37 4.19 0.45 4.29
N VAL A 38 5.48 0.67 4.58
CA VAL A 38 5.95 1.88 5.28
C VAL A 38 6.25 2.98 4.26
N VAL A 39 5.59 4.14 4.39
CA VAL A 39 5.80 5.29 3.50
C VAL A 39 6.87 6.20 4.09
N GLU A 40 8.09 6.11 3.55
CA GLU A 40 9.28 6.75 4.14
C GLU A 40 9.25 8.28 4.05
N ASN A 41 8.71 8.84 2.96
CA ASN A 41 8.58 10.28 2.74
C ASN A 41 7.40 10.93 3.50
N CYS A 42 6.48 10.13 4.04
CA CYS A 42 5.35 10.60 4.87
C CYS A 42 5.32 9.86 6.23
N PRO A 43 6.18 10.22 7.20
CA PRO A 43 6.30 9.48 8.46
C PRO A 43 5.00 9.41 9.27
N GLY A 44 4.41 8.22 9.35
CA GLY A 44 3.12 7.99 10.01
C GLY A 44 2.05 7.46 9.05
N LEU A 45 2.29 7.54 7.74
CA LEU A 45 1.48 6.89 6.73
C LEU A 45 1.95 5.45 6.50
N TYR A 46 0.98 4.53 6.46
CA TYR A 46 1.19 3.11 6.23
C TYR A 46 0.15 2.55 5.28
N ALA A 47 0.49 1.49 4.57
CA ALA A 47 -0.42 0.72 3.73
C ALA A 47 -0.34 -0.77 4.06
N ALA A 48 -1.46 -1.48 3.91
CA ALA A 48 -1.54 -2.92 4.04
C ALA A 48 -2.44 -3.47 2.93
N GLY A 49 -2.12 -4.66 2.44
CA GLY A 49 -2.93 -5.33 1.44
C GLY A 49 -2.64 -4.92 -0.01
N LEU A 50 -1.52 -4.24 -0.28
CA LEU A 50 -1.17 -3.88 -1.65
C LEU A 50 -0.76 -5.12 -2.45
N PRO A 51 -1.05 -5.18 -3.77
CA PRO A 51 -0.54 -6.23 -4.64
C PRO A 51 0.98 -6.33 -4.52
N TYR A 52 1.49 -7.55 -4.27
CA TYR A 52 2.91 -7.83 -4.09
C TYR A 52 3.64 -6.97 -3.04
N GLN A 53 2.93 -6.47 -2.02
CA GLN A 53 3.52 -5.59 -0.99
C GLN A 53 4.73 -6.22 -0.31
N ARG A 54 4.60 -7.47 0.16
CA ARG A 54 5.70 -8.29 0.68
C ARG A 54 5.63 -9.75 0.24
N SER A 55 4.47 -10.20 -0.26
CA SER A 55 4.30 -11.52 -0.86
C SER A 55 3.27 -11.48 -1.99
N ALA A 56 3.22 -12.54 -2.81
CA ALA A 56 2.18 -12.69 -3.82
C ALA A 56 0.76 -12.78 -3.22
N THR A 57 0.61 -13.11 -1.94
CA THR A 57 -0.68 -13.24 -1.25
C THR A 57 -1.07 -11.99 -0.47
N SER A 58 -0.24 -10.94 -0.48
CA SER A 58 -0.46 -9.69 0.28
C SER A 58 -1.85 -9.09 0.11
N HIS A 59 -2.41 -9.13 -1.10
CA HIS A 59 -3.71 -8.55 -1.46
C HIS A 59 -4.89 -9.50 -1.26
N LEU A 60 -4.65 -10.71 -0.75
CA LEU A 60 -5.67 -11.72 -0.51
C LEU A 60 -6.04 -11.74 0.97
N LEU A 61 -7.32 -11.99 1.28
CA LEU A 61 -7.81 -12.07 2.66
C LEU A 61 -7.00 -13.06 3.53
N GLY A 62 -6.58 -14.19 2.95
CA GLY A 62 -5.77 -15.19 3.65
C GLY A 62 -4.28 -14.83 3.83
N GLY A 63 -3.78 -13.80 3.13
CA GLY A 63 -2.36 -13.42 3.15
C GLY A 63 -2.05 -12.07 3.79
N VAL A 64 -3.01 -11.13 3.77
CA VAL A 64 -2.82 -9.74 4.23
C VAL A 64 -2.42 -9.63 5.71
N GLY A 65 -2.79 -10.59 6.54
CA GLY A 65 -2.51 -10.56 7.98
C GLY A 65 -1.01 -10.47 8.32
N ALA A 66 -0.14 -11.08 7.50
CA ALA A 66 1.30 -10.96 7.70
C ALA A 66 1.77 -9.50 7.51
N ASP A 67 1.23 -8.80 6.51
CA ASP A 67 1.58 -7.42 6.17
C ASP A 67 1.04 -6.43 7.19
N ALA A 68 -0.21 -6.63 7.62
CA ALA A 68 -0.80 -5.87 8.71
C ALA A 68 0.06 -5.94 9.98
N ARG A 69 0.52 -7.15 10.36
CA ARG A 69 1.41 -7.32 11.52
C ARG A 69 2.69 -6.52 11.38
N TYR A 70 3.34 -6.59 10.21
CA TYR A 70 4.59 -5.87 9.96
C TYR A 70 4.44 -4.35 10.05
N VAL A 71 3.40 -3.78 9.44
CA VAL A 71 3.20 -2.33 9.51
C VAL A 71 2.82 -1.86 10.91
N VAL A 72 2.05 -2.67 11.66
CA VAL A 72 1.71 -2.37 13.06
C VAL A 72 2.95 -2.44 13.96
N ASP A 73 3.82 -3.45 13.79
CA ASP A 73 5.07 -3.55 14.56
C ASP A 73 5.95 -2.31 14.34
N HIS A 74 6.06 -1.86 13.09
CA HIS A 74 6.78 -0.63 12.76
C HIS A 74 6.12 0.62 13.37
N LEU A 75 4.80 0.73 13.28
CA LEU A 75 4.02 1.84 13.86
C LEU A 75 4.24 1.93 15.37
N LEU A 76 4.14 0.82 16.10
CA LEU A 76 4.33 0.78 17.54
C LEU A 76 5.75 1.16 17.95
N ALA A 77 6.77 0.67 17.22
CA ALA A 77 8.15 1.06 17.46
C ALA A 77 8.35 2.58 17.28
N ARG A 78 7.72 3.18 16.26
CA ARG A 78 7.75 4.64 16.04
C ARG A 78 7.02 5.40 17.14
N ALA A 79 5.84 4.93 17.56
CA ALA A 79 5.05 5.56 18.62
C ALA A 79 5.83 5.61 19.95
N ARG A 80 6.51 4.51 20.32
CA ARG A 80 7.38 4.45 21.50
C ARG A 80 8.53 5.45 21.44
N ARG A 81 9.22 5.57 20.29
CA ARG A 81 10.29 6.55 20.09
C ARG A 81 9.78 7.99 20.27
N ARG A 82 8.62 8.31 19.70
CA ARG A 82 8.00 9.63 19.84
C ARG A 82 7.59 9.94 21.27
N HIS A 83 6.99 8.98 21.98
CA HIS A 83 6.61 9.18 23.37
C HIS A 83 7.82 9.50 24.25
N ARG A 84 8.91 8.73 24.12
CA ARG A 84 10.16 8.98 24.85
C ARG A 84 10.75 10.38 24.58
N ALA A 85 10.68 10.86 23.34
CA ALA A 85 11.17 12.20 22.98
C ALA A 85 10.29 13.35 23.50
N LEU A 86 9.05 13.08 23.93
CA LEU A 86 8.14 14.09 24.48
C LEU A 86 8.14 14.12 26.01
N THR A 87 8.59 13.03 26.66
CA THR A 87 8.56 12.87 28.12
C THR A 87 9.94 12.92 28.78
N GLY A 88 11.00 13.05 28.00
CA GLY A 88 12.38 13.23 28.47
C GLY A 88 12.88 14.59 28.06
#